data_AF-A0A7Y2H8X4-F1
#
_entry.id   AF-A0A7Y2H8X4-F1
#
_cell.length_a   1.000
_cell.length_b   1.000
_cell.length_c   1.000
_cell.angle_alpha   90.00
_cell.angle_beta   90.00
_cell.angle_gamma   90.00
#
_symmetry.space_group_name_H-M   'P 1'
#
loop_
_entity.id
_entity.type
_entity.pdbx_description
1 polymer ?
#
loop_
_entity_poly.entity_id
_entity_poly.type
_entity_poly.pdbx_seq_one_letter_code
_entity_poly.pdbx_strand_id
1 'polypeptide(L)'
;MKKAYYVYSIFEKLNLTPGFKALAVLLVFSISFFGVSSEVAAQNLSTGFANVDQSFLKGFEFKEDKGSAREILGEQQQLLQDVQATTDIDEVVTASKLYFVNTLAQNIGQTSSVMAAVTQSHLSLTTFVKRYNDSMQPHIDVEGIVTDYAKLLQ
;
A
#
# COMPACT_ATOMS: atom_id res chain seq x y z
N MET A 1 -22.40 1.34 -37.30
CA MET A 1 -22.71 1.41 -35.86
C MET A 1 -23.99 0.64 -35.55
N LYS A 2 -23.90 -0.59 -35.02
CA LYS A 2 -25.05 -1.39 -34.55
C LYS A 2 -24.58 -2.43 -33.51
N LYS A 3 -24.28 -2.04 -32.27
CA LYS A 3 -24.10 -2.99 -31.13
C LYS A 3 -24.43 -2.37 -29.75
N ALA A 4 -25.45 -1.52 -29.64
CA ALA A 4 -25.89 -0.98 -28.34
C ALA A 4 -27.34 -1.36 -27.95
N TYR A 5 -28.12 -1.97 -28.86
CA TYR A 5 -29.57 -2.16 -28.65
C TYR A 5 -29.98 -3.44 -27.91
N TYR A 6 -29.04 -4.33 -27.55
CA TYR A 6 -29.41 -5.64 -26.97
C TYR A 6 -29.56 -5.66 -25.45
N VAL A 7 -29.03 -4.69 -24.72
CA VAL A 7 -29.11 -4.70 -23.24
C VAL A 7 -30.49 -4.21 -22.76
N TYR A 8 -31.08 -3.23 -23.44
CA TYR A 8 -32.42 -2.71 -23.08
C TYR A 8 -33.56 -3.70 -23.35
N SER A 9 -33.41 -4.60 -24.33
CA SER A 9 -34.51 -5.50 -24.76
C SER A 9 -34.81 -6.63 -23.77
N ILE A 10 -33.85 -7.02 -22.92
CA ILE A 10 -34.07 -8.10 -21.93
C ILE A 10 -34.91 -7.57 -20.76
N PHE A 11 -34.68 -6.34 -20.32
CA PHE A 11 -35.40 -5.72 -19.21
C PHE A 11 -36.83 -5.27 -19.57
N GLU A 12 -37.11 -5.06 -20.85
CA GLU A 12 -38.43 -4.69 -21.35
C GLU A 12 -39.39 -5.88 -21.43
N LYS A 13 -38.86 -7.11 -21.62
CA LYS A 13 -39.65 -8.35 -21.71
C LYS A 13 -40.00 -9.00 -20.37
N LEU A 14 -39.41 -8.51 -19.28
CA LEU A 14 -39.73 -8.97 -17.94
C LEU A 14 -40.65 -7.92 -17.30
N ASN A 15 -41.93 -8.25 -17.16
CA ASN A 15 -42.95 -7.49 -16.43
C ASN A 15 -42.65 -7.50 -14.91
N LEU A 16 -41.48 -6.98 -14.55
CA LEU A 16 -41.03 -6.84 -13.18
C LEU A 16 -41.63 -5.55 -12.61
N THR A 17 -42.35 -5.71 -11.50
CA THR A 17 -42.92 -4.62 -10.69
C THR A 17 -41.84 -3.55 -10.44
N PRO A 18 -42.15 -2.24 -10.41
CA PRO A 18 -41.15 -1.17 -10.34
C PRO A 18 -40.11 -1.35 -9.23
N GLY A 19 -40.51 -1.90 -8.08
CA GLY A 19 -39.61 -2.22 -6.97
C GLY A 19 -38.54 -3.27 -7.29
N PHE A 20 -38.84 -4.27 -8.12
CA PHE A 20 -37.87 -5.30 -8.51
C PHE A 20 -36.86 -4.80 -9.55
N LYS A 21 -37.27 -3.85 -10.42
CA LYS A 21 -36.35 -3.17 -11.34
C LYS A 21 -35.34 -2.31 -10.57
N ALA A 22 -35.80 -1.57 -9.56
CA ALA A 22 -34.91 -0.81 -8.68
C ALA A 22 -33.92 -1.72 -7.93
N LEU A 23 -34.39 -2.86 -7.41
CA LEU A 23 -33.54 -3.82 -6.70
C LEU A 23 -32.50 -4.49 -7.62
N ALA A 24 -32.87 -4.80 -8.86
CA ALA A 24 -31.96 -5.34 -9.86
C ALA A 24 -30.88 -4.32 -10.28
N VAL A 25 -31.24 -3.05 -10.47
CA VAL A 25 -30.26 -1.98 -10.74
C VAL A 25 -29.33 -1.79 -9.55
N LEU A 26 -29.83 -1.86 -8.32
CA LEU A 26 -29.03 -1.73 -7.09
C LEU A 26 -28.12 -2.95 -6.89
N LEU A 27 -28.55 -4.14 -7.29
CA LEU A 27 -27.73 -5.36 -7.29
C LEU A 27 -26.60 -5.27 -8.32
N VAL A 28 -26.90 -4.83 -9.55
CA VAL A 28 -25.89 -4.60 -10.60
C VAL A 28 -24.91 -3.50 -10.18
N PHE A 29 -25.40 -2.42 -9.56
CA PHE A 29 -24.56 -1.37 -9.00
C PHE A 29 -23.68 -1.93 -7.88
N SER A 30 -24.24 -2.70 -6.95
CA SER A 30 -23.47 -3.34 -5.87
C SER A 30 -22.39 -4.28 -6.43
N ILE A 31 -22.69 -5.15 -7.40
CA ILE A 31 -21.69 -6.03 -8.01
C ILE A 31 -20.63 -5.21 -8.79
N SER A 32 -21.04 -4.13 -9.44
CA SER A 32 -20.15 -3.24 -10.20
C SER A 32 -19.43 -2.20 -9.34
N PHE A 33 -19.58 -2.19 -8.01
CA PHE A 33 -18.81 -1.32 -7.10
C PHE A 33 -18.13 -2.13 -5.98
N PHE A 34 -18.70 -3.26 -5.55
CA PHE A 34 -18.03 -4.27 -4.71
C PHE A 34 -17.13 -5.22 -5.50
N GLY A 35 -17.35 -5.40 -6.81
CA GLY A 35 -16.47 -6.21 -7.67
C GLY A 35 -15.20 -5.48 -8.10
N VAL A 36 -15.30 -4.16 -8.35
CA VAL A 36 -14.17 -3.33 -8.82
C VAL A 36 -13.19 -3.00 -7.71
N SER A 37 -13.59 -3.09 -6.44
CA SER A 37 -12.66 -3.03 -5.32
C SER A 37 -11.77 -4.26 -5.21
N SER A 38 -12.13 -5.40 -5.83
CA SER A 38 -11.26 -6.58 -5.88
C SER A 38 -10.24 -6.53 -7.03
N GLU A 39 -10.64 -6.02 -8.21
CA GLU A 39 -9.75 -5.97 -9.37
C GLU A 39 -8.79 -4.79 -9.34
N VAL A 40 -9.17 -3.63 -8.80
CA VAL A 40 -8.21 -2.51 -8.61
C VAL A 40 -7.24 -2.79 -7.46
N ALA A 41 -7.69 -3.49 -6.41
CA ALA A 41 -6.80 -3.98 -5.35
C ALA A 41 -5.87 -5.10 -5.86
N ALA A 42 -6.37 -6.04 -6.67
CA ALA A 42 -5.56 -7.12 -7.23
C ALA A 42 -4.67 -6.68 -8.40
N GLN A 43 -5.06 -5.68 -9.20
CA GLN A 43 -4.19 -5.08 -10.22
C GLN A 43 -3.07 -4.24 -9.59
N ASN A 44 -3.34 -3.51 -8.51
CA ASN A 44 -2.26 -2.89 -7.74
C ASN A 44 -1.35 -3.94 -7.07
N LEU A 45 -1.91 -5.09 -6.65
CA LEU A 45 -1.12 -6.15 -6.01
C LEU A 45 -0.33 -7.02 -7.01
N SER A 46 -0.75 -7.12 -8.28
CA SER A 46 -0.15 -8.08 -9.25
C SER A 46 0.60 -7.46 -10.44
N THR A 47 0.47 -6.16 -10.72
CA THR A 47 1.15 -5.54 -11.88
C THR A 47 2.19 -4.47 -11.53
N GLY A 48 2.41 -4.17 -10.25
CA GLY A 48 3.19 -3.02 -9.82
C GLY A 48 4.41 -3.29 -8.94
N PHE A 49 4.53 -4.46 -8.31
CA PHE A 49 5.76 -4.76 -7.57
C PHE A 49 6.82 -5.17 -8.58
N ALA A 50 7.68 -4.22 -8.93
CA ALA A 50 8.99 -4.54 -9.48
C ALA A 50 9.58 -5.70 -8.65
N ASN A 51 10.35 -6.60 -9.27
CA ASN A 51 11.23 -7.49 -8.52
C ASN A 51 12.23 -6.62 -7.75
N VAL A 52 11.82 -6.11 -6.59
CA VAL A 52 12.68 -5.32 -5.71
C VAL A 52 13.61 -6.32 -5.06
N ASP A 53 14.92 -6.07 -5.13
CA ASP A 53 15.89 -6.96 -4.51
C ASP A 53 15.67 -6.98 -2.98
N GLN A 54 15.45 -8.17 -2.44
CA GLN A 54 15.26 -8.40 -1.00
C GLN A 54 16.45 -9.16 -0.42
N SER A 55 17.53 -9.34 -1.20
CA SER A 55 18.72 -10.08 -0.79
C SER A 55 19.33 -9.52 0.49
N PHE A 56 19.28 -8.20 0.70
CA PHE A 56 19.78 -7.53 1.88
C PHE A 56 19.00 -7.88 3.17
N LEU A 57 17.74 -8.32 3.07
CA LEU A 57 16.93 -8.73 4.22
C LEU A 57 17.27 -10.13 4.74
N LYS A 58 17.95 -10.97 3.94
CA LYS A 58 18.26 -12.36 4.31
C LYS A 58 19.18 -12.49 5.53
N GLY A 59 19.89 -11.42 5.90
CA GLY A 59 20.76 -11.39 7.08
C GLY A 59 20.06 -11.01 8.40
N PHE A 60 18.78 -10.67 8.36
CA PHE A 60 18.04 -10.21 9.55
C PHE A 60 17.26 -11.35 10.20
N GLU A 61 17.53 -11.59 11.48
CA GLU A 61 16.71 -12.41 12.36
C GLU A 61 16.00 -11.51 13.35
N PHE A 62 14.71 -11.24 13.12
CA PHE A 62 13.91 -10.40 14.01
C PHE A 62 13.54 -11.17 15.28
N LYS A 63 14.13 -10.81 16.42
CA LYS A 63 13.83 -11.43 17.72
C LYS A 63 12.70 -10.74 18.45
N GLU A 64 12.42 -9.49 18.09
CA GLU A 64 11.36 -8.69 18.69
C GLU A 64 9.96 -9.25 18.39
N ASP A 65 9.13 -9.32 19.41
CA ASP A 65 7.72 -9.60 19.22
C ASP A 65 7.00 -8.39 18.61
N LYS A 66 5.81 -8.61 18.05
CA LYS A 66 5.05 -7.55 17.37
C LYS A 66 4.66 -6.39 18.27
N GLY A 67 4.54 -6.60 19.59
CA GLY A 67 4.28 -5.57 20.57
C GLY A 67 5.49 -4.64 20.71
N SER A 68 6.63 -5.23 21.06
CA SER A 68 7.91 -4.51 21.23
C SER A 68 8.33 -3.80 19.93
N ALA A 69 8.17 -4.44 18.78
CA ALA A 69 8.42 -3.81 17.48
C ALA A 69 7.53 -2.57 17.22
N ARG A 70 6.28 -2.57 17.69
CA ARG A 70 5.38 -1.40 17.52
C ARG A 70 5.72 -0.26 18.47
N GLU A 71 6.20 -0.57 19.67
CA GLU A 71 6.67 0.43 20.63
C GLU A 71 7.89 1.18 20.08
N ILE A 72 8.91 0.44 19.62
CA ILE A 72 10.11 0.99 18.99
C ILE A 72 9.74 1.88 17.80
N LEU A 73 8.84 1.42 16.93
CA LEU A 73 8.40 2.22 15.77
C LEU A 73 7.59 3.44 16.17
N GLY A 74 6.84 3.39 17.27
CA GLY A 74 6.12 4.54 17.82
C GLY A 74 7.08 5.63 18.29
N GLU A 75 8.18 5.27 18.96
CA GLU A 75 9.24 6.20 19.34
C GLU A 75 9.91 6.83 18.12
N GLN A 76 10.24 6.00 17.11
CA GLN A 76 10.83 6.51 15.86
C GLN A 76 9.89 7.45 15.11
N GLN A 77 8.58 7.17 15.12
CA GLN A 77 7.58 8.03 14.51
C GLN A 77 7.54 9.42 15.17
N GLN A 78 7.62 9.49 16.49
CA GLN A 78 7.68 10.75 17.23
C GLN A 78 8.97 11.52 16.91
N LEU A 79 10.12 10.84 16.97
CA LEU A 79 11.41 11.44 16.66
C LEU A 79 11.44 12.06 15.26
N LEU A 80 10.88 11.37 14.26
CA LEU A 80 10.81 11.87 12.89
C LEU A 80 9.83 13.04 12.69
N GLN A 81 8.78 13.14 13.50
CA GLN A 81 7.85 14.28 13.45
C GLN A 81 8.47 15.56 14.00
N ASP A 82 9.44 15.43 14.90
CA ASP A 82 10.16 16.56 15.50
C ASP A 82 11.34 17.04 14.63
N VAL A 83 11.70 16.31 13.56
CA VAL A 83 12.77 16.71 12.64
C VAL A 83 12.31 17.90 11.80
N GLN A 84 12.96 19.06 11.99
CA GLN A 84 12.87 20.17 11.06
C GLN A 84 13.80 19.93 9.88
N ALA A 85 13.22 19.71 8.70
CA ALA A 85 13.99 19.62 7.46
C ALA A 85 14.64 20.97 7.14
N THR A 86 15.94 20.96 6.88
CA THR A 86 16.73 22.15 6.54
C THR A 86 16.83 22.41 5.04
N THR A 87 16.51 21.41 4.22
CA THR A 87 16.52 21.47 2.76
C THR A 87 15.36 20.64 2.19
N ASP A 88 14.97 20.90 0.94
CA ASP A 88 13.96 20.11 0.21
C ASP A 88 14.34 18.62 0.13
N ILE A 89 15.64 18.32 0.09
CA ILE A 89 16.18 16.95 0.09
C ILE A 89 15.94 16.29 1.46
N ASP A 90 16.25 17.01 2.55
CA ASP A 90 16.03 16.52 3.91
C ASP A 90 14.55 16.29 4.19
N GLU A 91 13.67 17.11 3.63
CA GLU A 91 12.22 16.96 3.75
C GLU A 91 11.76 15.66 3.09
N VAL A 92 12.22 15.39 1.87
CA VAL A 92 11.87 14.18 1.11
C VAL A 92 12.43 12.92 1.76
N VAL A 93 13.65 12.96 2.30
CA VAL A 93 14.24 11.85 3.05
C VAL A 93 13.47 11.60 4.35
N THR A 94 13.15 12.66 5.10
CA THR A 94 12.39 12.56 6.36
C THR A 94 10.97 12.04 6.09
N ALA A 95 10.31 12.53 5.05
CA ALA A 95 9.00 12.04 4.61
C ALA A 95 9.04 10.56 4.22
N SER A 96 10.10 10.12 3.54
CA SER A 96 10.29 8.71 3.15
C SER A 96 10.50 7.80 4.37
N LYS A 97 11.31 8.23 5.34
CA LYS A 97 11.49 7.53 6.62
C LYS A 97 10.17 7.43 7.38
N LEU A 98 9.45 8.55 7.51
CA LEU A 98 8.16 8.60 8.21
C LEU A 98 7.11 7.72 7.51
N TYR A 99 7.06 7.74 6.18
CA TYR A 99 6.21 6.86 5.39
C TYR A 99 6.51 5.38 5.66
N PHE A 100 7.78 5.00 5.66
CA PHE A 100 8.19 3.62 5.95
C PHE A 100 7.81 3.18 7.36
N VAL A 101 8.10 3.98 8.39
CA VAL A 101 7.78 3.66 9.79
C VAL A 101 6.27 3.48 9.98
N ASN A 102 5.46 4.40 9.45
CA ASN A 102 4.01 4.31 9.52
C ASN A 102 3.48 3.04 8.82
N THR A 103 4.01 2.75 7.64
CA THR A 103 3.61 1.57 6.86
C THR A 103 4.03 0.28 7.57
N LEU A 104 5.21 0.25 8.18
CA LEU A 104 5.71 -0.88 8.96
C LEU A 104 4.89 -1.13 10.22
N ALA A 105 4.56 -0.09 10.97
CA ALA A 105 3.69 -0.21 12.14
C ALA A 105 2.31 -0.78 11.78
N GLN A 106 1.75 -0.39 10.62
CA GLN A 106 0.50 -0.97 10.10
C GLN A 106 0.68 -2.44 9.69
N ASN A 107 1.71 -2.74 8.91
CA ASN A 107 1.97 -4.09 8.39
C ASN A 107 2.30 -5.10 9.48
N ILE A 108 2.93 -4.70 10.59
CA ILE A 108 3.16 -5.57 11.76
C ILE A 108 1.83 -6.09 12.32
N GLY A 109 0.79 -5.25 12.33
CA GLY A 109 -0.55 -5.63 12.76
C GLY A 109 -1.30 -6.55 11.80
N GLN A 110 -0.95 -6.52 10.50
CA GLN A 110 -1.70 -7.20 9.43
C GLN A 110 -1.05 -8.49 8.92
N THR A 111 0.27 -8.63 9.09
CA THR A 111 1.03 -9.77 8.57
C THR A 111 1.24 -10.86 9.62
N SER A 112 1.84 -11.99 9.25
CA SER A 112 2.10 -13.10 10.17
C SER A 112 3.39 -12.92 11.00
N SER A 113 4.37 -12.16 10.51
CA SER A 113 5.69 -11.98 11.15
C SER A 113 6.28 -10.59 10.89
N VAL A 114 7.27 -10.18 11.69
CA VAL A 114 7.99 -8.91 11.50
C VAL A 114 8.71 -8.89 10.14
N MET A 115 9.32 -10.02 9.74
CA MET A 115 9.96 -10.16 8.41
C MET A 115 8.96 -9.90 7.27
N ALA A 116 7.75 -10.47 7.35
CA ALA A 116 6.72 -10.24 6.35
C ALA A 116 6.28 -8.76 6.32
N ALA A 117 6.17 -8.13 7.50
CA ALA A 117 5.85 -6.71 7.62
C ALA A 117 6.93 -5.82 6.98
N VAL A 118 8.22 -6.07 7.29
CA VAL A 118 9.36 -5.33 6.72
C VAL A 118 9.40 -5.48 5.20
N THR A 119 9.21 -6.69 4.70
CA THR A 119 9.19 -6.98 3.26
C THR A 119 8.07 -6.20 2.56
N GLN A 120 6.86 -6.22 3.12
CA GLN A 120 5.72 -5.51 2.53
C GLN A 120 5.90 -3.98 2.61
N SER A 121 6.47 -3.47 3.70
CA SER A 121 6.76 -2.04 3.85
C SER A 121 7.86 -1.56 2.90
N HIS A 122 8.86 -2.39 2.62
CA HIS A 122 9.92 -2.09 1.66
C HIS A 122 9.36 -1.91 0.24
N LEU A 123 8.44 -2.78 -0.17
CA LEU A 123 7.75 -2.66 -1.46
C LEU A 123 6.94 -1.36 -1.57
N SER A 124 6.21 -1.01 -0.50
CA SER A 124 5.46 0.25 -0.42
C SER A 124 6.39 1.47 -0.49
N LEU A 125 7.51 1.45 0.24
CA LEU A 125 8.49 2.55 0.23
C LEU A 125 9.11 2.74 -1.16
N THR A 126 9.49 1.66 -1.83
CA THR A 126 10.02 1.71 -3.21
C THR A 126 9.04 2.41 -4.15
N THR A 127 7.74 2.13 -4.00
CA THR A 127 6.68 2.74 -4.80
C THR A 127 6.47 4.21 -4.45
N PHE A 128 6.56 4.57 -3.17
CA PHE A 128 6.46 5.94 -2.70
C PHE A 128 7.62 6.80 -3.23
N VAL A 129 8.85 6.33 -3.05
CA VAL A 129 10.09 6.99 -3.48
C VAL A 129 10.16 7.16 -4.99
N LYS A 130 9.65 6.22 -5.78
CA LYS A 130 9.64 6.32 -7.25
C LYS A 130 9.01 7.64 -7.74
N ARG A 131 7.98 8.13 -7.05
CA ARG A 131 7.33 9.41 -7.38
C ARG A 131 8.25 10.62 -7.24
N TYR A 132 9.19 10.55 -6.29
CA TYR A 132 10.18 11.59 -6.04
C TYR A 132 11.40 11.44 -6.94
N ASN A 133 11.90 10.23 -7.18
CA ASN A 133 13.06 10.00 -8.04
C ASN A 133 12.82 10.40 -9.51
N ASP A 134 11.56 10.36 -9.98
CA ASP A 134 11.20 10.80 -11.33
C ASP A 134 11.14 12.35 -11.46
N SER A 135 11.10 13.09 -10.34
CA SER A 135 10.82 14.54 -10.32
C SER A 135 11.82 15.40 -9.53
N MET A 136 12.60 14.82 -8.61
CA MET A 136 13.60 15.46 -7.76
C MET A 136 14.89 14.63 -7.81
N GLN A 137 16.02 15.30 -8.08
CA GLN A 137 17.36 14.69 -8.09
C GLN A 137 18.02 14.67 -6.70
N PRO A 138 17.40 14.03 -5.72
CA PRO A 138 18.20 13.15 -4.89
C PRO A 138 17.66 11.73 -4.97
N HIS A 139 18.56 10.80 -5.29
CA HIS A 139 18.27 9.38 -5.20
C HIS A 139 18.07 9.02 -3.72
N ILE A 140 16.82 8.73 -3.33
CA ILE A 140 16.52 8.31 -1.96
C ILE A 140 17.02 6.87 -1.79
N ASP A 141 17.90 6.65 -0.81
CA ASP A 141 18.42 5.34 -0.46
C ASP A 141 17.36 4.50 0.26
N VAL A 142 16.52 3.82 -0.52
CA VAL A 142 15.45 2.94 -0.03
C VAL A 142 16.01 1.81 0.82
N GLU A 143 17.07 1.15 0.36
CA GLU A 143 17.67 0.00 1.06
C GLU A 143 18.30 0.43 2.38
N GLY A 144 18.97 1.59 2.42
CA GLY A 144 19.50 2.18 3.64
C GLY A 144 18.41 2.47 4.67
N ILE A 145 17.30 3.09 4.26
CA ILE A 145 16.15 3.35 5.14
C ILE A 145 15.62 2.03 5.73
N VAL A 146 15.37 1.02 4.89
CA VAL A 146 14.85 -0.27 5.37
C VAL A 146 15.84 -0.95 6.31
N THR A 147 17.12 -0.91 5.98
CA THR A 147 18.20 -1.51 6.78
C THR A 147 18.30 -0.87 8.16
N ASP A 148 18.22 0.46 8.25
CA ASP A 148 18.29 1.18 9.53
C ASP A 148 17.18 0.75 10.47
N TYR A 149 15.94 0.68 9.99
CA TYR A 149 14.82 0.25 10.81
C TYR A 149 14.78 -1.27 11.03
N ALA A 150 15.28 -2.09 10.10
CA ALA A 150 15.40 -3.53 10.31
C ALA A 150 16.40 -3.85 11.44
N LYS A 151 17.50 -3.09 11.55
CA LYS A 151 18.46 -3.21 12.67
C LYS A 151 17.85 -2.86 14.02
N LEU A 152 16.92 -1.91 14.06
CA LEU A 152 16.22 -1.53 15.30
C LEU A 152 15.25 -2.61 15.80
N LEU A 153 14.81 -3.50 14.91
CA LEU A 153 13.84 -4.55 15.21
C LEU A 153 14.47 -5.94 15.37
N GLN A 154 15.80 -6.03 15.29
CA GLN A 154 16.55 -7.28 15.37
C GLN A 154 16.69 -7.76 16.81
#